data_AF-A0A925JVJ4-F1
#
_entry.id   AF-A0A925JVJ4-F1
#
_cell.length_a   1.000
_cell.length_b   1.000
_cell.length_c   1.000
_cell.angle_alpha   90.00
_cell.angle_beta   90.00
_cell.angle_gamma   90.00
#
_symmetry.space_group_name_H-M   'P 1'
#
loop_
_entity.id
_entity.type
_entity.pdbx_description
1 polymer ?
#
loop_
_entity_poly.entity_id
_entity_poly.type
_entity_poly.pdbx_seq_one_letter_code
_entity_poly.pdbx_strand_id
1 'polypeptide(L)'
;MLEYIATRDHRLMRHVNSWRAPRWIRLWAICATRGGDGWLWYIMLVVILLFGGSDRWATIAACATAASIGTVTFLYLKRKTSRKRPCAIAEHCWARLLPPDQFSFPSGHSITAFAIAIPLGLFYPSLMAGILVCAFSI
;
A
#
# COMPACT_ATOMS: atom_id res chain seq x y z
N MET A 1 18.20 4.12 -20.56
CA MET A 1 17.80 3.16 -19.48
C MET A 1 16.42 3.47 -18.90
N LEU A 2 16.14 4.72 -18.50
CA LEU A 2 14.82 5.11 -17.95
C LEU A 2 13.65 4.96 -18.93
N GLU A 3 13.85 5.28 -20.22
CA GLU A 3 12.82 5.09 -21.26
C GLU A 3 12.48 3.61 -21.52
N TYR A 4 13.45 2.71 -21.36
CA TYR A 4 13.22 1.27 -21.51
C TYR A 4 12.32 0.72 -20.41
N ILE A 5 12.53 1.17 -19.16
CA ILE A 5 11.67 0.83 -18.02
C ILE A 5 10.27 1.42 -18.23
N ALA A 6 10.18 2.68 -18.64
CA ALA A 6 8.91 3.35 -18.88
C ALA A 6 8.08 2.67 -19.99
N THR A 7 8.71 2.31 -21.11
CA THR A 7 7.99 1.65 -22.22
C THR A 7 7.49 0.26 -21.87
N ARG A 8 8.24 -0.52 -21.08
CA ARG A 8 7.79 -1.82 -20.56
C ARG A 8 6.64 -1.67 -19.59
N ASP A 9 6.72 -0.70 -18.67
CA ASP A 9 5.65 -0.39 -17.71
C ASP A 9 4.35 0.01 -18.44
N HIS A 10 4.45 0.88 -19.46
CA HIS A 10 3.29 1.28 -20.28
C HIS A 10 2.69 0.14 -21.10
N ARG A 11 3.49 -0.86 -21.48
CA ARG A 11 3.04 -2.04 -22.23
C ARG A 11 2.28 -3.00 -21.32
N LEU A 12 2.81 -3.22 -20.12
CA LEU A 12 2.17 -4.02 -19.08
C LEU A 12 0.85 -3.38 -18.63
N MET A 13 0.88 -2.07 -18.36
CA MET A 13 -0.31 -1.27 -18.05
C MET A 13 -1.39 -1.43 -19.12
N ARG A 14 -1.07 -1.27 -20.41
CA ARG A 14 -2.07 -1.42 -21.48
C ARG A 14 -2.68 -2.81 -21.55
N HIS A 15 -1.91 -3.86 -21.30
CA HIS A 15 -2.43 -5.23 -21.24
C HIS A 15 -3.39 -5.44 -20.05
N VAL A 16 -3.04 -4.92 -18.87
CA VAL A 16 -3.89 -5.02 -17.68
C VAL A 16 -5.16 -4.15 -17.83
N ASN A 17 -5.04 -2.95 -18.40
CA ASN A 17 -6.16 -2.03 -18.61
C ASN A 17 -7.19 -2.57 -19.61
N SER A 18 -6.77 -3.33 -20.62
CA SER A 18 -7.66 -3.90 -21.64
C SER A 18 -8.27 -5.23 -21.22
N TRP A 19 -7.68 -5.91 -20.23
CA TRP A 19 -8.22 -7.14 -19.68
C TRP A 19 -9.47 -6.90 -18.84
N ARG A 20 -10.57 -7.59 -19.17
CA ARG A 20 -11.80 -7.58 -18.38
C ARG A 20 -11.67 -8.55 -17.21
N ALA A 21 -11.20 -8.04 -16.08
CA ALA A 21 -11.06 -8.85 -14.88
C ALA A 21 -12.42 -9.41 -14.40
N PRO A 22 -12.49 -10.68 -13.98
CA PRO A 22 -13.69 -11.26 -13.36
C PRO A 22 -14.07 -10.52 -12.06
N ARG A 23 -15.35 -10.59 -11.70
CA ARG A 23 -15.94 -9.82 -10.58
C ARG A 23 -15.20 -9.99 -9.25
N TRP A 24 -14.70 -11.19 -8.97
CA TRP A 24 -13.97 -11.50 -7.74
C TRP A 24 -12.61 -10.79 -7.66
N ILE A 25 -11.86 -10.68 -8.77
CA ILE A 25 -10.60 -9.90 -8.82
C ILE A 25 -10.89 -8.42 -8.56
N ARG A 26 -11.97 -7.91 -9.15
CA ARG A 26 -12.37 -6.51 -8.95
C ARG A 26 -12.75 -6.23 -7.49
N LEU A 27 -13.50 -7.14 -6.87
CA LEU A 27 -13.84 -7.02 -5.44
C LEU A 27 -12.59 -7.11 -4.57
N TRP A 28 -11.69 -8.06 -4.84
CA TRP A 28 -10.43 -8.20 -4.13
C TRP A 28 -9.57 -6.92 -4.24
N ALA A 29 -9.42 -6.35 -5.44
CA ALA A 29 -8.66 -5.11 -5.63
C ALA A 29 -9.27 -3.90 -4.90
N ILE A 30 -10.60 -3.81 -4.83
CA ILE A 30 -11.29 -2.76 -4.05
C ILE A 30 -11.06 -2.97 -2.55
N CYS A 31 -11.18 -4.20 -2.06
CA CYS A 31 -10.94 -4.55 -0.67
C CYS A 31 -9.48 -4.29 -0.26
N ALA A 32 -8.53 -4.67 -1.12
CA ALA A 32 -7.10 -4.39 -0.97
C ALA A 32 -6.85 -2.88 -0.88
N THR A 33 -7.35 -2.11 -1.84
CA THR A 33 -7.17 -0.65 -1.86
C THR A 33 -7.73 -0.01 -0.59
N ARG A 34 -8.93 -0.43 -0.17
CA ARG A 34 -9.52 0.00 1.10
C ARG A 34 -8.66 -0.40 2.28
N GLY A 35 -8.19 -1.65 2.36
CA GLY A 35 -7.29 -2.12 3.43
C GLY A 35 -6.02 -1.29 3.55
N GLY A 36 -5.56 -0.73 2.43
CA GLY A 36 -4.46 0.23 2.39
C GLY A 36 -4.76 1.57 3.05
N ASP A 37 -6.01 2.06 3.06
CA ASP A 37 -6.43 3.42 3.47
C ASP A 37 -6.12 3.79 4.95
N GLY A 38 -5.44 2.91 5.69
CA GLY A 38 -4.96 3.18 7.04
C GLY A 38 -5.87 2.66 8.15
N TRP A 39 -7.18 2.59 7.91
CA TRP A 39 -8.16 2.12 8.92
C TRP A 39 -7.84 0.73 9.47
N LEU A 40 -7.46 -0.22 8.61
CA LEU A 40 -7.06 -1.57 9.03
C LEU A 40 -5.86 -1.54 9.99
N TRP A 41 -4.87 -0.70 9.67
CA TRP A 41 -3.66 -0.54 10.47
C TRP A 41 -3.92 0.19 11.78
N TYR A 42 -4.82 1.19 11.80
CA TYR A 42 -5.26 1.84 13.03
C TYR A 42 -6.00 0.88 13.95
N ILE A 43 -6.91 0.05 13.41
CA ILE A 43 -7.61 -0.97 14.18
C ILE A 43 -6.60 -1.96 14.80
N MET A 44 -5.60 -2.42 14.04
CA MET A 44 -4.55 -3.28 14.56
C MET A 44 -3.76 -2.64 15.70
N LEU A 45 -3.37 -1.36 15.56
CA LEU A 45 -2.67 -0.64 16.62
C LEU A 45 -3.53 -0.47 17.89
N VAL A 46 -4.84 -0.23 17.74
CA VAL A 46 -5.78 -0.17 18.87
C VAL A 46 -5.90 -1.54 19.55
N VAL A 47 -5.97 -2.63 18.79
CA VAL A 47 -6.00 -3.99 19.35
C VAL A 47 -4.72 -4.26 20.15
N ILE A 48 -3.55 -3.90 19.63
CA ILE A 48 -2.28 -4.03 20.38
C ILE A 48 -2.24 -3.12 21.61
N LEU A 49 -2.79 -1.90 21.55
CA LEU A 49 -2.86 -1.02 22.70
C LEU A 49 -3.66 -1.62 23.86
N LEU A 50 -4.77 -2.29 23.53
CA LEU A 50 -5.69 -2.90 24.50
C LEU A 50 -5.20 -4.28 24.98
N PHE A 51 -4.64 -5.11 24.09
CA PHE A 51 -4.35 -6.53 24.36
C PHE A 51 -2.87 -6.92 24.24
N GLY A 52 -1.98 -6.02 23.85
CA GLY A 52 -0.58 -6.31 23.51
C GLY A 52 0.37 -6.58 24.67
N GLY A 53 -0.12 -6.70 25.91
CA GLY A 53 0.70 -7.06 27.06
C GLY A 53 1.76 -6.01 27.43
N SER A 54 2.95 -6.46 27.85
CA SER A 54 4.08 -5.60 28.26
C SER A 54 4.67 -4.81 27.08
N ASP A 55 4.69 -5.41 25.89
CA ASP A 55 5.43 -4.90 24.74
C ASP A 55 4.61 -3.96 23.86
N ARG A 56 3.36 -3.68 24.25
CA ARG A 56 2.43 -2.80 23.51
C ARG A 56 3.03 -1.43 23.21
N TRP A 57 3.68 -0.80 24.19
CA TRP A 57 4.24 0.54 24.04
C TRP A 57 5.45 0.55 23.11
N ALA A 58 6.32 -0.47 23.23
CA ALA A 58 7.46 -0.66 22.34
C ALA A 58 7.00 -0.93 20.89
N THR A 59 5.97 -1.76 20.72
CA THR A 59 5.40 -2.06 19.41
C THR A 59 4.80 -0.82 18.76
N ILE A 60 4.00 -0.06 19.50
CA ILE A 60 3.37 1.17 19.00
C ILE A 60 4.42 2.21 18.65
N ALA A 61 5.44 2.39 19.49
CA ALA A 61 6.55 3.29 19.20
C ALA A 61 7.29 2.88 17.91
N ALA A 62 7.63 1.59 17.76
CA ALA A 62 8.29 1.07 16.57
C ALA A 62 7.45 1.26 15.29
N CYS A 63 6.14 0.96 15.37
CA CYS A 63 5.20 1.19 14.26
C CYS A 63 5.10 2.68 13.90
N ALA A 64 5.00 3.55 14.90
CA ALA A 64 4.90 5.00 14.70
C ALA A 64 6.18 5.55 14.06
N THR A 65 7.36 5.14 14.55
CA THR A 65 8.64 5.56 13.96
C THR A 65 8.79 5.07 12.53
N ALA A 66 8.51 3.79 12.26
CA ALA A 66 8.58 3.23 10.91
C ALA A 66 7.60 3.92 9.94
N ALA A 67 6.35 4.13 10.36
CA ALA A 67 5.35 4.82 9.54
C ALA A 67 5.73 6.29 9.28
N SER A 68 6.30 6.98 10.27
CA SER A 68 6.77 8.36 10.14
C SER A 68 7.90 8.46 9.13
N ILE A 69 8.93 7.61 9.28
CA ILE A 69 10.07 7.55 8.35
C ILE A 69 9.58 7.20 6.95
N GLY A 70 8.74 6.16 6.81
CA GLY A 70 8.17 5.74 5.53
C GLY A 70 7.37 6.86 4.86
N THR A 71 6.58 7.62 5.62
CA THR A 71 5.79 8.75 5.10
C THR A 71 6.68 9.89 4.65
N VAL A 72 7.73 10.24 5.41
CA VAL A 72 8.69 11.28 5.01
C VAL A 72 9.45 10.87 3.75
N THR A 73 9.93 9.62 3.69
CA THR A 73 10.59 9.08 2.49
C THR A 73 9.65 9.08 1.29
N PHE A 74 8.39 8.68 1.48
CA PHE A 74 7.34 8.73 0.45
C PHE A 74 7.13 10.16 -0.07
N LEU A 75 6.92 11.13 0.81
CA LEU A 75 6.68 12.53 0.44
C LEU A 75 7.88 13.11 -0.30
N TYR A 76 9.09 12.80 0.16
CA TYR A 76 10.33 13.22 -0.50
C TYR A 76 10.46 12.61 -1.90
N LEU A 77 10.24 11.30 -2.04
CA LEU A 77 10.32 10.61 -3.34
C LEU A 77 9.23 11.07 -4.30
N LYS A 78 8.01 11.32 -3.81
CA LYS A 78 6.88 11.79 -4.61
C LYS A 78 7.15 13.18 -5.20
N ARG A 79 7.76 14.08 -4.42
CA ARG A 79 8.21 15.40 -4.89
C ARG A 79 9.35 15.31 -5.91
N LYS A 80 10.25 14.34 -5.75
CA LYS A 80 11.41 14.16 -6.64
C LYS A 80 11.05 13.49 -7.97
N THR A 81 10.06 12.59 -7.96
CA THR A 81 9.75 11.75 -9.13
C THR A 81 8.70 12.36 -10.05
N SER A 82 7.81 13.23 -9.56
CA SER A 82 6.81 13.98 -10.36
C SER A 82 6.14 13.18 -11.51
N ARG A 83 5.99 11.86 -11.32
CA ARG A 83 5.57 10.93 -12.36
C ARG A 83 4.04 10.97 -12.46
N LYS A 84 3.53 11.45 -13.60
CA LYS A 84 2.08 11.48 -13.90
C LYS A 84 1.49 10.06 -13.81
N ARG A 85 0.33 9.91 -13.14
CA ARG A 85 -0.35 8.61 -13.02
C ARG A 85 -0.72 8.03 -14.39
N PRO A 86 -0.63 6.70 -14.57
CA PRO A 86 -1.06 6.01 -15.79
C PRO A 86 -2.53 6.24 -16.17
N CYS A 87 -3.40 6.52 -15.20
CA CYS A 87 -4.81 6.88 -15.41
C CYS A 87 -5.00 8.21 -16.17
N ALA A 88 -3.98 9.08 -16.19
CA ALA A 88 -3.97 10.31 -16.99
C ALA A 88 -3.51 10.07 -18.44
N ILE A 89 -3.05 8.85 -18.77
CA ILE A 89 -2.44 8.50 -20.06
C ILE A 89 -3.38 7.62 -20.90
N ALA A 90 -4.17 6.74 -20.26
CA ALA A 90 -5.15 5.89 -20.96
C ALA A 90 -6.32 5.51 -20.04
N GLU A 91 -7.54 5.49 -20.59
CA GLU A 91 -8.73 5.03 -19.89
C GLU A 91 -8.64 3.53 -19.53
N HIS A 92 -9.14 3.19 -18.34
CA HIS A 92 -9.24 1.81 -17.85
C HIS A 92 -10.59 1.24 -18.25
N CYS A 93 -10.66 0.03 -18.82
CA CYS A 93 -11.93 -0.50 -19.31
C CYS A 93 -12.92 -0.93 -18.19
N TRP A 94 -12.46 -0.97 -16.93
CA TRP A 94 -13.27 -1.43 -15.78
C TRP A 94 -13.00 -0.71 -14.45
N ALA A 95 -11.87 -0.03 -14.29
CA ALA A 95 -11.56 0.75 -13.09
C ALA A 95 -11.98 2.22 -13.30
N ARG A 96 -13.19 2.58 -12.87
CA ARG A 96 -13.71 3.96 -12.85
C ARG A 96 -13.40 4.71 -11.56
N LEU A 97 -12.62 4.12 -10.65
CA LEU A 97 -12.19 4.79 -9.43
C LEU A 97 -11.20 5.89 -9.80
N LEU A 98 -11.64 7.15 -9.73
CA LEU A 98 -10.74 8.29 -9.80
C LEU A 98 -9.75 8.15 -8.63
N PRO A 99 -8.45 8.02 -8.89
CA PRO A 99 -7.49 8.06 -7.81
C PRO A 99 -7.53 9.46 -7.18
N PRO A 100 -7.58 9.58 -5.84
CA PRO A 100 -7.61 10.88 -5.16
C PRO A 100 -6.31 11.68 -5.32
N ASP A 101 -5.29 11.12 -5.98
CA ASP A 101 -3.91 11.63 -5.93
C ASP A 101 -3.23 11.51 -7.31
N GLN A 102 -2.44 12.53 -7.70
CA GLN A 102 -1.96 12.71 -9.07
C GLN A 102 -0.64 11.98 -9.40
N PHE A 103 -0.03 11.29 -8.43
CA PHE A 103 1.29 10.64 -8.59
C PHE A 103 1.26 9.17 -8.18
N SER A 104 1.68 8.27 -9.05
CA SER A 104 1.47 6.82 -8.93
C SER A 104 2.64 6.08 -8.28
N PHE A 105 3.69 6.80 -7.91
CA PHE A 105 4.90 6.20 -7.37
C PHE A 105 5.53 7.06 -6.26
N PRO A 106 5.94 6.46 -5.13
CA PRO A 106 5.62 5.10 -4.67
C PRO A 106 4.17 4.96 -4.16
N SER A 107 3.67 3.74 -3.93
CA SER A 107 2.36 3.51 -3.30
C SER A 107 2.41 3.92 -1.82
N GLY A 108 1.66 4.97 -1.46
CA GLY A 108 1.56 5.40 -0.06
C GLY A 108 0.96 4.31 0.83
N HIS A 109 -0.10 3.65 0.32
CA HIS A 109 -0.80 2.55 1.00
C HIS A 109 0.08 1.33 1.27
N SER A 110 0.95 0.96 0.33
CA SER A 110 1.86 -0.17 0.53
C SER A 110 3.01 0.21 1.48
N ILE A 111 3.52 1.45 1.43
CA ILE A 111 4.56 1.91 2.37
C ILE A 111 4.02 1.90 3.80
N THR A 112 2.82 2.43 4.04
CA THR A 112 2.21 2.43 5.38
C THR A 112 1.91 1.00 5.84
N ALA A 113 1.43 0.15 4.93
CA ALA A 113 1.17 -1.26 5.22
C ALA A 113 2.42 -2.00 5.71
N PHE A 114 3.52 -1.95 4.95
CA PHE A 114 4.75 -2.65 5.34
C PHE A 114 5.45 -2.01 6.54
N ALA A 115 5.38 -0.68 6.68
CA ALA A 115 5.97 0.03 7.82
C ALA A 115 5.32 -0.36 9.16
N ILE A 116 4.04 -0.72 9.15
CA ILE A 116 3.30 -1.17 10.34
C ILE A 116 3.38 -2.69 10.48
N ALA A 117 3.26 -3.44 9.38
CA ALA A 117 3.27 -4.91 9.37
C ALA A 117 4.56 -5.51 9.91
N ILE A 118 5.73 -4.96 9.53
CA ILE A 118 7.03 -5.53 9.90
C ILE A 118 7.27 -5.44 11.42
N PRO A 119 7.18 -4.26 12.08
CA PRO A 119 7.32 -4.19 13.53
C PRO A 119 6.30 -5.07 14.26
N LEU A 120 5.03 -5.06 13.84
CA LEU A 120 3.99 -5.90 14.43
C LEU A 120 4.34 -7.40 14.36
N GLY A 121 4.84 -7.88 13.22
CA GLY A 121 5.26 -9.26 13.05
C GLY A 121 6.47 -9.64 13.90
N LEU A 122 7.38 -8.69 14.15
CA LEU A 122 8.55 -8.91 15.00
C LEU A 122 8.18 -9.03 16.49
N PHE A 123 7.25 -8.18 16.97
CA PHE A 123 6.77 -8.25 18.36
C PHE A 123 5.74 -9.37 18.58
N TYR A 124 4.99 -9.75 17.55
CA TYR A 124 3.98 -10.82 17.61
C TYR A 124 4.18 -11.84 16.46
N PRO A 125 5.19 -12.73 16.56
CA PRO A 125 5.55 -13.66 15.48
C PRO A 125 4.41 -14.59 15.05
N SER A 126 3.51 -14.95 15.97
CA SER A 126 2.33 -15.78 15.69
C SER A 126 1.37 -15.14 14.68
N LEU A 127 1.32 -13.81 14.61
CA LEU A 127 0.46 -13.06 13.71
C LEU A 127 1.15 -12.66 12.40
N MET A 128 2.48 -12.79 12.33
CA MET A 128 3.32 -12.28 11.22
C MET A 128 2.86 -12.77 9.85
N ALA A 129 2.55 -14.06 9.70
CA ALA A 129 2.12 -14.62 8.42
C ALA A 129 0.82 -13.96 7.91
N GLY A 130 -0.17 -13.81 8.78
CA GLY A 130 -1.46 -13.19 8.41
C GLY A 130 -1.30 -11.70 8.10
N ILE A 131 -0.50 -10.98 8.89
CA ILE A 131 -0.25 -9.55 8.71
C ILE A 131 0.50 -9.28 7.39
N LEU A 132 1.46 -10.13 7.03
CA LEU A 132 2.17 -10.03 5.75
C LEU A 132 1.24 -10.32 4.57
N VAL A 133 0.36 -11.32 4.65
CA VAL A 133 -0.63 -11.58 3.59
C VAL A 133 -1.53 -10.36 3.36
N CYS A 134 -1.96 -9.69 4.44
CA CYS A 134 -2.70 -8.44 4.35
C CYS A 134 -1.87 -7.33 3.69
N ALA A 135 -0.61 -7.15 4.09
CA ALA A 135 0.28 -6.15 3.50
C ALA A 135 0.59 -6.41 2.02
N PHE A 136 0.81 -7.65 1.63
CA PHE A 136 1.04 -8.05 0.23
C PHE A 136 -0.21 -7.90 -0.65
N SER A 137 -1.39 -7.97 -0.05
CA SER A 137 -2.64 -7.77 -0.78
C SER A 137 -2.87 -6.29 -1.12
N ILE A 138 -2.21 -5.35 -0.43
CA ILE A 138 -2.36 -3.88 -0.56
C ILE A 138 -1.36 -3.29 -1.57
#